data_AF-A0A317NS86-F1
#
_entry.id   AF-A0A317NS86-F1
#
_cell.length_a   1.000
_cell.length_b   1.000
_cell.length_c   1.000
_cell.angle_alpha   90.00
_cell.angle_beta   90.00
_cell.angle_gamma   90.00
#
_symmetry.space_group_name_H-M   'P 1'
#
loop_
_entity.id
_entity.type
_entity.pdbx_description
1 polymer ?
#
loop_
_entity_poly.entity_id
_entity_poly.type
_entity_poly.pdbx_seq_one_letter_code
_entity_poly.pdbx_strand_id
1 'polypeptide(L)'
;MAFTRGHRFPVSHAEAFPMGLVLNGQIEPAVKYNQDRNAPQEQRRDYDTKTGEGTGLLMWKANVTDPHEPKAKRKSFELLFLAENVPVPVTDEVVPGTGMRMIEVEGLMAEPKVMGTEQFKYLGYQFYAGGIKGDNSGARNVTAERKAA
;
A
#
# COMPACT_ATOMS: atom_id res chain seq x y z
N MET A 1 -26.96 -3.21 0.64
CA MET A 1 -25.93 -2.14 0.60
C MET A 1 -25.31 -2.14 -0.78
N ALA A 2 -24.97 -0.97 -1.33
CA ALA A 2 -24.38 -0.86 -2.67
C ALA A 2 -22.91 -1.30 -2.74
N PHE A 3 -22.16 -1.15 -1.64
CA PHE A 3 -20.78 -1.63 -1.51
C PHE A 3 -20.64 -2.61 -0.36
N THR A 4 -19.83 -3.65 -0.55
CA THR A 4 -19.44 -4.60 0.49
C THR A 4 -18.29 -4.05 1.33
N ARG A 5 -18.12 -4.60 2.53
CA ARG A 5 -16.97 -4.27 3.39
C ARG A 5 -15.68 -4.71 2.69
N GLY A 6 -14.67 -3.84 2.66
CA GLY A 6 -13.40 -4.11 1.97
C GLY A 6 -13.39 -3.71 0.50
N HIS A 7 -14.47 -3.08 0.00
CA HIS A 7 -14.47 -2.53 -1.35
C HIS A 7 -13.39 -1.44 -1.49
N ARG A 8 -12.61 -1.54 -2.58
CA ARG A 8 -11.51 -0.63 -2.88
C ARG A 8 -11.86 0.21 -4.09
N PHE A 9 -11.71 1.52 -3.97
CA PHE A 9 -12.00 2.45 -5.06
C PHE A 9 -10.70 2.89 -5.74
N PRO A 10 -10.65 2.92 -7.09
CA PRO A 10 -9.53 3.53 -7.78
C PRO A 10 -9.50 5.03 -7.48
N VAL A 11 -8.32 5.56 -7.20
CA VAL A 11 -8.10 6.99 -6.99
C VAL A 11 -6.80 7.40 -7.70
N SER A 12 -6.80 8.56 -8.33
CA SER A 12 -5.60 9.04 -8.99
C SER A 12 -4.55 9.45 -7.95
N HIS A 13 -3.27 9.15 -8.21
CA HIS A 13 -2.18 9.51 -7.28
C HIS A 13 -2.12 11.03 -7.05
N ALA A 14 -2.26 11.82 -8.11
CA ALA A 14 -2.20 13.28 -8.03
C ALA A 14 -3.36 13.90 -7.22
N GLU A 15 -4.52 13.24 -7.18
CA GLU A 15 -5.66 13.68 -6.38
C GLU A 15 -5.50 13.29 -4.90
N ALA A 16 -5.08 12.06 -4.62
CA ALA A 16 -4.88 11.59 -3.26
C ALA A 16 -3.65 12.22 -2.58
N PHE A 17 -2.57 12.41 -3.34
CA PHE A 17 -1.26 12.88 -2.86
C PHE A 17 -0.69 13.96 -3.80
N PRO A 18 -1.21 15.20 -3.76
CA PRO A 18 -0.81 16.26 -4.69
C PRO A 18 0.67 16.64 -4.63
N MET A 19 1.33 16.39 -3.49
CA MET A 19 2.77 16.65 -3.31
C MET A 19 3.63 15.39 -3.44
N GLY A 20 3.06 14.28 -3.94
CA GLY A 20 3.70 12.97 -3.98
C GLY A 20 3.81 12.32 -2.61
N LEU A 21 4.42 11.14 -2.57
CA LEU A 21 4.70 10.42 -1.34
C LEU A 21 6.20 10.33 -1.10
N VAL A 22 6.63 10.50 0.15
CA VAL A 22 8.00 10.19 0.56
C VAL A 22 8.02 8.74 1.02
N LEU A 23 8.69 7.85 0.29
CA LEU A 23 9.06 6.52 0.78
C LEU A 23 10.09 6.67 1.89
N ASN A 24 9.86 6.03 3.03
CA ASN A 24 10.75 6.01 4.18
C ASN A 24 11.38 4.62 4.32
N GLY A 25 12.57 4.45 3.73
CA GLY A 25 13.33 3.20 3.81
C GLY A 25 13.02 2.24 2.66
N GLN A 26 13.13 0.93 2.91
CA GLN A 26 12.94 -0.11 1.90
C GLN A 26 11.52 -0.66 1.89
N ILE A 27 11.15 -1.26 0.75
CA ILE A 27 9.89 -1.97 0.60
C ILE A 27 10.11 -3.40 1.06
N GLU A 28 9.28 -3.86 2.00
CA GLU A 28 9.43 -5.15 2.67
C GLU A 28 8.27 -6.09 2.36
N PRO A 29 8.46 -7.42 2.42
CA PRO A 29 7.35 -8.37 2.41
C PRO A 29 6.38 -8.07 3.56
N ALA A 30 5.08 -7.99 3.26
CA ALA A 30 4.07 -7.94 4.31
C ALA A 30 3.89 -9.35 4.89
N VAL A 31 4.52 -9.63 6.03
CA VAL A 31 4.47 -10.97 6.66
C VAL A 31 3.17 -11.13 7.45
N LYS A 32 2.56 -12.31 7.36
CA LYS A 32 1.39 -12.68 8.18
C LYS A 32 1.83 -12.83 9.64
N TYR A 33 1.09 -12.21 10.56
CA TYR A 33 1.31 -12.44 11.98
C TYR A 33 1.03 -13.91 12.32
N ASN A 34 2.03 -14.58 12.91
CA ASN A 34 1.90 -15.93 13.44
C ASN A 34 2.09 -15.90 14.95
N GLN A 35 1.21 -16.60 15.66
CA GLN A 35 1.28 -16.73 17.12
C GLN A 35 2.44 -17.66 17.53
N ASP A 36 2.78 -18.62 16.68
CA ASP A 36 3.98 -19.44 16.86
C ASP A 36 5.18 -18.74 16.22
N ARG A 37 6.16 -18.36 17.06
CA ARG A 37 7.38 -17.67 16.63
C ARG A 37 8.31 -18.56 15.80
N ASN A 38 8.18 -19.89 15.90
CA ASN A 38 9.03 -20.85 15.19
C ASN A 38 8.46 -21.28 13.84
N ALA A 39 7.21 -20.92 13.55
CA ALA A 39 6.60 -21.23 12.27
C ALA A 39 7.26 -20.40 11.14
N PRO A 40 7.35 -20.96 9.92
CA PRO A 40 7.91 -20.26 8.78
C PRO A 40 7.14 -18.95 8.52
N GLN A 41 7.88 -17.88 8.24
CA GLN A 41 7.29 -16.59 7.89
C GLN A 41 6.62 -16.69 6.52
N GLU A 42 5.30 -16.61 6.51
CA GLU A 42 4.51 -16.59 5.28
C GLU A 42 4.23 -15.15 4.87
N GLN A 43 4.61 -14.79 3.64
CA GLN A 43 4.22 -13.52 3.05
C GLN A 43 2.72 -13.51 2.78
N ARG A 44 2.06 -12.42 3.18
CA ARG A 44 0.64 -12.20 2.99
C ARG A 44 0.34 -12.05 1.50
N ARG A 45 -0.77 -12.64 1.08
CA ARG A 45 -1.37 -12.45 -0.23
C ARG A 45 -2.67 -11.69 -0.11
N ASP A 46 -2.99 -10.94 -1.15
CA ASP A 46 -4.28 -10.27 -1.28
C ASP A 46 -5.34 -11.29 -1.75
N TYR A 47 -5.76 -12.13 -0.82
CA TYR A 47 -6.76 -13.16 -1.05
C TYR A 47 -7.53 -13.40 0.25
N ASP A 48 -8.85 -13.21 0.21
CA ASP A 48 -9.74 -13.60 1.30
C ASP A 48 -10.20 -15.04 1.05
N THR A 49 -9.76 -15.95 1.92
CA THR A 49 -10.10 -17.38 1.81
C THR A 49 -11.56 -17.68 2.10
N LYS A 50 -12.32 -16.76 2.72
CA LYS A 50 -13.73 -16.94 3.06
C LYS A 50 -14.65 -16.50 1.93
N THR A 51 -14.28 -15.43 1.22
CA THR A 51 -15.09 -14.91 0.11
C THR A 51 -14.58 -15.34 -1.26
N GLY A 52 -13.33 -15.82 -1.35
CA GLY A 52 -12.66 -16.15 -2.61
C GLY A 52 -12.27 -14.91 -3.42
N GLU A 53 -12.35 -13.72 -2.83
CA GLU A 53 -12.09 -12.44 -3.49
C GLU A 53 -10.66 -11.96 -3.23
N GLY A 54 -10.09 -11.24 -4.20
CA GLY A 54 -8.74 -10.67 -4.11
C GLY A 54 -7.89 -10.96 -5.35
N THR A 55 -6.78 -10.23 -5.48
CA THR A 55 -5.91 -10.34 -6.65
C THR A 55 -5.07 -11.62 -6.66
N GLY A 56 -4.84 -12.23 -5.50
CA GLY A 56 -3.95 -13.39 -5.28
C GLY A 56 -2.46 -13.03 -5.25
N LEU A 57 -2.14 -11.74 -5.45
CA LEU A 57 -0.77 -11.22 -5.51
C LEU A 57 -0.13 -11.17 -4.13
N LEU A 58 1.20 -11.15 -4.13
CA LEU A 58 1.97 -10.91 -2.92
C LEU A 58 1.78 -9.47 -2.45
N MET A 59 1.72 -9.30 -1.14
CA MET A 59 1.63 -7.99 -0.51
C MET A 59 3.02 -7.54 -0.07
N TRP A 60 3.39 -6.33 -0.45
CA TRP A 60 4.59 -5.65 -0.01
C TRP A 60 4.19 -4.40 0.77
N LYS A 61 4.82 -4.14 1.90
CA LYS A 61 4.56 -2.95 2.71
C LYS A 61 5.67 -1.94 2.52
N ALA A 62 5.28 -0.68 2.46
CA ALA A 62 6.17 0.46 2.42
C ALA A 62 5.71 1.49 3.44
N ASN A 63 6.64 1.99 4.26
CA ASN A 63 6.35 3.15 5.09
C ASN A 63 6.45 4.40 4.21
N VAL A 64 5.37 5.15 4.11
CA VAL A 64 5.32 6.38 3.33
C VAL A 64 4.88 7.54 4.20
N THR A 65 5.33 8.73 3.85
CA THR A 65 4.92 10.00 4.45
C THR A 65 4.30 10.88 3.38
N ASP A 66 3.09 11.35 3.62
CA ASP A 66 2.41 12.34 2.79
C ASP A 66 2.79 13.76 3.26
N PRO A 67 3.51 14.55 2.46
CA PRO A 67 3.83 15.93 2.80
C PRO A 67 2.58 16.82 2.93
N HIS A 68 1.45 16.46 2.29
CA HIS A 68 0.22 17.27 2.23
C HIS A 68 -0.66 17.16 3.47
N GLU A 69 -0.61 16.03 4.20
CA GLU A 69 -1.37 15.86 5.43
C GLU A 69 -0.85 16.76 6.57
N PRO A 70 -1.67 17.71 7.07
CA PRO A 70 -1.27 18.61 8.15
C PRO A 70 -1.19 17.92 9.53
N LYS A 71 -1.93 16.84 9.76
CA LYS A 71 -1.93 16.13 11.05
C LYS A 71 -0.79 15.13 11.11
N ALA A 72 0.22 15.43 11.93
CA ALA A 72 1.40 14.57 12.13
C ALA A 72 1.07 13.08 12.37
N LYS A 73 0.01 12.78 13.16
CA LYS A 73 -0.42 11.40 13.46
C LYS A 73 -0.96 10.60 12.26
N ARG A 74 -1.27 11.28 11.15
CA ARG A 74 -1.80 10.69 9.91
C ARG A 74 -0.83 10.79 8.75
N LYS A 75 0.23 11.58 8.94
CA LYS A 75 1.19 11.95 7.90
C LYS A 75 1.97 10.75 7.40
N SER A 76 2.32 9.84 8.29
CA SER A 76 3.03 8.61 7.96
C SER A 76 2.10 7.41 8.10
N PHE A 77 2.08 6.56 7.08
CA PHE A 77 1.24 5.36 7.03
C PHE A 77 1.88 4.25 6.21
N GLU A 78 1.32 3.04 6.32
CA GLU A 78 1.75 1.90 5.53
C GLU A 78 0.99 1.86 4.20
N LEU A 79 1.73 1.93 3.10
CA LEU A 79 1.24 1.67 1.75
C LEU A 79 1.47 0.19 1.40
N LEU A 80 0.46 -0.47 0.83
CA LEU A 80 0.54 -1.88 0.44
C LEU A 80 0.62 -2.01 -1.07
N PHE A 81 1.72 -2.53 -1.60
CA PHE A 81 1.83 -2.89 -3.00
C PHE A 81 1.32 -4.31 -3.24
N LEU A 82 0.55 -4.47 -4.31
CA LEU A 82 0.02 -5.74 -4.80
C LEU A 82 0.77 -6.11 -6.08
N ALA A 83 1.81 -6.92 -5.96
CA ALA A 83 2.69 -7.24 -7.09
C ALA A 83 3.36 -8.60 -6.89
N GLU A 84 3.70 -9.28 -7.99
CA GLU A 84 4.45 -10.55 -7.94
C GLU A 84 5.90 -10.34 -7.47
N ASN A 85 6.52 -9.24 -7.91
CA ASN A 85 7.88 -8.85 -7.54
C ASN A 85 7.86 -7.63 -6.62
N VAL A 86 8.97 -7.44 -5.88
CA VAL A 86 9.16 -6.23 -5.08
C VAL A 86 9.22 -5.01 -6.00
N PRO A 87 8.39 -3.98 -5.78
CA PRO A 87 8.51 -2.72 -6.50
C PRO A 87 9.85 -2.06 -6.21
N VAL A 88 10.50 -1.52 -7.24
CA VAL A 88 11.81 -0.86 -7.10
C VAL A 88 11.66 0.64 -7.36
N PRO A 89 11.91 1.49 -6.35
CA PRO A 89 11.93 2.93 -6.55
C PRO A 89 13.06 3.33 -7.51
N VAL A 90 12.73 4.13 -8.52
CA VAL A 90 13.70 4.61 -9.52
C VAL A 90 14.26 6.00 -9.24
N THR A 91 13.67 6.73 -8.30
CA THR A 91 14.10 8.08 -7.93
C THR A 91 15.31 8.03 -6.99
N ASP A 92 16.16 9.05 -7.09
CA ASP A 92 17.29 9.23 -6.19
C ASP A 92 16.87 9.45 -4.74
N GLU A 93 17.79 9.16 -3.82
CA GLU A 93 17.57 9.41 -2.41
C GLU A 93 17.68 10.90 -2.11
N VAL A 94 16.68 11.43 -1.40
CA VAL A 94 16.67 12.81 -0.92
C VAL A 94 17.81 13.02 0.08
N VAL A 95 18.08 12.01 0.91
CA VAL A 95 19.22 11.98 1.82
C VAL A 95 19.97 10.66 1.61
N PRO A 96 21.22 10.69 1.10
CA PRO A 96 21.97 9.48 0.80
C PRO A 96 22.12 8.55 2.00
N GLY A 97 21.87 7.25 1.79
CA GLY A 97 22.01 6.21 2.80
C GLY A 97 20.78 6.03 3.70
N THR A 98 19.72 6.82 3.51
CA THR A 98 18.48 6.74 4.32
C THR A 98 17.36 5.96 3.63
N GLY A 99 17.47 5.74 2.32
CA GLY A 99 16.38 5.18 1.52
C GLY A 99 15.17 6.12 1.37
N MET A 100 15.28 7.39 1.79
CA MET A 100 14.20 8.36 1.65
C MET A 100 14.08 8.82 0.20
N ARG A 101 12.95 8.56 -0.46
CA ARG A 101 12.75 8.78 -1.90
C ARG A 101 11.37 9.36 -2.17
N MET A 102 11.26 10.27 -3.13
CA MET A 102 9.95 10.72 -3.62
C MET A 102 9.40 9.69 -4.60
N ILE A 103 8.21 9.17 -4.36
CA ILE A 103 7.59 8.17 -5.24
C ILE A 103 6.23 8.65 -5.75
N GLU A 104 5.98 8.33 -7.01
CA GLU A 104 4.64 8.34 -7.61
C GLU A 104 4.19 6.90 -7.81
N VAL A 105 2.96 6.57 -7.41
CA VAL A 105 2.45 5.20 -7.49
C VAL A 105 1.39 5.04 -8.57
N GLU A 106 1.33 3.84 -9.14
CA GLU A 106 0.38 3.48 -10.19
C GLU A 106 -0.64 2.45 -9.67
N GLY A 107 -1.86 2.48 -10.22
CA GLY A 107 -2.95 1.60 -9.80
C GLY A 107 -3.35 1.80 -8.33
N LEU A 108 -3.37 3.06 -7.88
CA LEU A 108 -3.69 3.41 -6.50
C LEU A 108 -5.17 3.15 -6.21
N MET A 109 -5.42 2.41 -5.14
CA MET A 109 -6.74 2.07 -4.64
C MET A 109 -6.84 2.49 -3.16
N ALA A 110 -7.99 3.02 -2.77
CA ALA A 110 -8.31 3.39 -1.40
C ALA A 110 -9.40 2.48 -0.83
N GLU A 111 -9.15 1.91 0.35
CA GLU A 111 -10.12 1.16 1.14
C GLU A 111 -10.54 1.99 2.37
N PRO A 112 -11.82 2.37 2.52
CA PRO A 112 -12.27 3.09 3.69
C PRO A 112 -12.19 2.20 4.94
N LYS A 113 -11.54 2.70 5.98
CA LYS A 113 -11.35 1.98 7.24
C LYS A 113 -11.62 2.89 8.43
N VAL A 114 -12.27 2.35 9.46
CA VAL A 114 -12.39 3.05 10.74
C VAL A 114 -11.05 2.96 11.46
N MET A 115 -10.43 4.11 11.67
CA MET A 115 -9.13 4.29 12.29
C MET A 115 -9.29 4.98 13.65
N GLY A 116 -8.26 4.93 14.49
CA GLY A 116 -8.28 5.51 15.83
C GLY A 116 -8.71 4.53 16.93
N THR A 117 -8.55 4.96 18.17
CA THR A 117 -8.77 4.13 19.37
C THR A 117 -10.02 4.58 20.11
N GLU A 118 -10.81 3.60 20.57
CA GLU A 118 -11.98 3.80 21.44
C GLU A 118 -12.92 4.93 21.01
N GLN A 119 -12.87 6.07 21.72
CA GLN A 119 -13.73 7.23 21.54
C GLN A 119 -13.25 8.20 20.44
N PHE A 120 -12.01 8.06 19.94
CA PHE A 120 -11.42 8.93 18.90
C PHE A 120 -11.36 8.23 17.54
N LYS A 121 -12.45 7.54 17.18
CA LYS A 121 -12.57 6.90 15.87
C LYS A 121 -12.83 7.92 14.78
N TYR A 122 -12.20 7.72 13.63
CA TYR A 122 -12.41 8.54 12.44
C TYR A 122 -12.35 7.66 11.19
N LEU A 123 -12.95 8.14 10.10
CA LEU A 123 -12.79 7.52 8.79
C LEU A 123 -11.40 7.85 8.25
N GLY A 124 -10.61 6.81 7.98
CA GLY A 124 -9.36 6.91 7.25
C GLY A 124 -9.38 5.98 6.04
N TYR A 125 -8.24 5.90 5.35
CA TYR A 125 -8.09 5.05 4.18
C TYR A 125 -6.83 4.20 4.32
N GLN A 126 -6.95 2.92 3.97
CA GLN A 126 -5.82 2.05 3.67
C GLN A 126 -5.56 2.13 2.17
N PHE A 127 -4.32 2.44 1.79
CA PHE A 127 -3.95 2.57 0.39
C PHE A 127 -3.28 1.30 -0.11
N TYR A 128 -3.60 0.96 -1.35
CA TYR A 128 -3.02 -0.14 -2.11
C TYR A 128 -2.52 0.39 -3.45
N ALA A 129 -1.40 -0.11 -3.95
CA ALA A 129 -0.87 0.29 -5.25
C ALA A 129 -0.42 -0.92 -6.06
N GLY A 130 -0.45 -0.83 -7.39
CA GLY A 130 0.07 -1.86 -8.29
C GLY A 130 1.58 -1.74 -8.52
N GLY A 131 2.16 -0.55 -8.34
CA GLY A 131 3.60 -0.34 -8.52
C GLY A 131 4.02 1.11 -8.38
N ILE A 132 5.28 1.38 -8.70
CA ILE A 132 5.88 2.72 -8.72
C ILE A 132 6.07 3.17 -10.16
N LYS A 133 5.76 4.42 -10.47
CA LYS A 133 5.95 5.00 -11.79
C LYS A 133 7.43 4.94 -12.18
N GLY A 134 7.70 4.39 -13.35
CA GLY A 134 9.06 4.20 -13.88
C GLY A 134 9.75 2.91 -13.42
N ASP A 135 9.13 2.11 -12.55
CA ASP A 135 9.64 0.81 -12.13
C ASP A 135 9.66 -0.20 -13.30
N ASN A 136 10.79 -0.91 -13.45
CA ASN A 136 11.03 -1.95 -14.46
C ASN A 136 11.27 -3.34 -13.84
N SER A 137 11.02 -3.52 -12.54
CA SER A 137 11.17 -4.78 -11.80
C SER A 137 10.19 -5.90 -12.21
N GLY A 138 9.24 -5.58 -13.08
CA GLY A 138 8.11 -6.46 -13.40
C GLY A 138 6.95 -6.36 -12.41
N ALA A 139 7.09 -5.61 -11.31
CA ALA A 139 5.99 -5.35 -10.37
C ALA A 139 4.81 -4.60 -11.01
N ARG A 140 5.07 -3.86 -12.10
CA ARG A 140 4.08 -3.07 -12.85
C ARG A 140 2.95 -3.89 -13.50
N ASN A 141 3.05 -5.21 -13.51
CA ASN A 141 2.02 -6.08 -14.03
C ASN A 141 1.18 -6.66 -12.88
N VAL A 142 0.03 -6.04 -12.69
CA VAL A 142 -1.30 -6.66 -12.59
C VAL A 142 -2.15 -5.56 -11.97
N THR A 143 -2.85 -4.87 -12.86
CA THR A 143 -3.84 -3.86 -12.53
C THR A 143 -4.75 -4.40 -11.43
N ALA A 144 -4.75 -3.75 -10.26
CA ALA A 144 -5.83 -3.87 -9.29
C ALA A 144 -7.21 -3.61 -9.97
N GLU A 145 -7.20 -2.94 -11.12
CA GLU A 145 -8.35 -2.72 -12.00
C GLU A 145 -8.77 -3.95 -12.85
N ARG A 146 -7.90 -4.92 -13.16
CA ARG A 146 -8.19 -6.02 -14.11
C ARG A 146 -8.86 -7.24 -13.48
N LYS A 147 -8.88 -7.34 -12.15
CA LYS A 147 -9.48 -8.48 -11.42
C LYS A 147 -10.56 -8.08 -10.42
N ALA A 148 -10.87 -6.79 -10.31
CA ALA A 148 -11.99 -6.29 -9.51
C ALA A 148 -13.30 -6.15 -10.33
N ALA A 149 -13.30 -6.59 -11.59
CA ALA A 149 -14.44 -6.63 -12.51
C ALA A 149 -14.94 -8.06 -12.70
#